data_AF-I7IWI1-F1
#
_entry.id   AF-I7IWI1-F1
#
_cell.length_a   1.000
_cell.length_b   1.000
_cell.length_c   1.000
_cell.angle_alpha   90.00
_cell.angle_beta   90.00
_cell.angle_gamma   90.00
#
_symmetry.space_group_name_H-M   'P 1'
#
loop_
_entity.id
_entity.type
_entity.pdbx_description
1 polymer ?
#
loop_
_entity_poly.entity_id
_entity_poly.type
_entity_poly.pdbx_seq_one_letter_code
_entity_poly.pdbx_strand_id
1 'polypeptide(L)'
;MARPDDAGTARLAELDEELSGLVRRRARLAAAAEAASLAVEEMDEEILRIQSDERELRAAERAARRRLKEGIDDEKERSGVEYERYLAKSRIADLMSELQEGHNEIHALRNNLDLRLQELAELDEAHPAADVERAREAQRHIDALPDDERRRFLAGR
;
A
#
# COMPACT_ATOMS: atom_id res chain seq x y z
N MET A 1 14.44 -47.57 24.59
CA MET A 1 13.25 -47.76 23.73
C MET A 1 12.42 -46.48 23.84
N ALA A 2 12.43 -45.63 22.82
CA ALA A 2 11.51 -44.50 22.73
C ALA A 2 10.09 -45.06 22.53
N ARG A 3 9.08 -44.49 23.18
CA ARG A 3 7.70 -44.98 23.03
C ARG A 3 7.21 -44.63 21.62
N PRO A 4 6.46 -45.52 20.95
CA PRO A 4 5.92 -45.24 19.61
C PRO A 4 5.04 -43.99 19.56
N ASP A 5 4.51 -43.55 20.71
CA ASP A 5 3.69 -42.35 20.87
C ASP A 5 4.50 -41.04 20.71
N ASP A 6 5.80 -41.05 21.02
CA ASP A 6 6.67 -39.85 21.00
C ASP A 6 6.89 -39.31 19.56
N ALA A 7 6.81 -40.18 18.55
CA ALA A 7 7.03 -39.81 17.16
C ALA A 7 5.80 -39.10 16.53
N GLY A 8 4.59 -39.50 16.93
CA GLY A 8 3.35 -38.86 16.49
C GLY A 8 3.18 -37.47 17.09
N THR A 9 3.51 -37.31 18.37
CA THR A 9 3.48 -36.02 19.07
C THR A 9 4.53 -35.04 18.56
N ALA A 10 5.72 -35.52 18.20
CA ALA A 10 6.76 -34.69 17.59
C ALA A 10 6.34 -34.19 16.20
N ARG A 11 5.70 -35.03 15.39
CA ARG A 11 5.22 -34.63 14.06
C ARG A 11 4.08 -33.62 14.14
N LEU A 12 3.19 -33.74 15.14
CA LEU A 12 2.13 -32.75 15.36
C LEU A 12 2.69 -31.38 15.79
N ALA A 13 3.67 -31.37 16.71
CA ALA A 13 4.33 -30.13 17.12
C ALA A 13 5.06 -29.44 15.95
N GLU A 14 5.68 -30.21 15.07
CA GLU A 14 6.33 -29.72 13.84
C GLU A 14 5.30 -29.08 12.89
N LEU A 15 4.15 -29.74 12.67
CA LEU A 15 3.06 -29.22 11.84
C LEU A 15 2.45 -27.96 12.43
N ASP A 16 2.24 -27.89 13.74
CA ASP A 16 1.72 -26.69 14.43
C ASP A 16 2.69 -25.50 14.30
N GLU A 17 4.00 -25.76 14.38
CA GLU A 17 5.02 -24.73 14.23
C GLU A 17 5.11 -24.23 12.78
N GLU A 18 5.08 -25.15 11.80
CA GLU A 18 5.04 -24.83 10.36
C GLU A 18 3.81 -23.96 10.05
N LEU A 19 2.65 -24.39 10.53
CA LEU A 19 1.38 -23.72 10.34
C LEU A 19 1.35 -22.33 10.99
N SER A 20 1.85 -22.22 12.22
CA SER A 20 2.03 -20.94 12.89
C SER A 20 2.97 -20.01 12.12
N GLY A 21 4.03 -20.57 11.52
CA GLY A 21 4.93 -19.85 10.62
C GLY A 21 4.22 -19.28 9.40
N LEU A 22 3.40 -20.10 8.74
CA LEU A 22 2.61 -19.72 7.57
C LEU A 22 1.58 -18.64 7.89
N VAL A 23 0.83 -18.79 8.99
CA VAL A 23 -0.13 -17.77 9.45
C VAL A 23 0.56 -16.43 9.71
N ARG A 24 1.71 -16.43 10.39
CA ARG A 24 2.49 -15.21 10.62
C ARG A 24 3.00 -14.60 9.32
N ARG A 25 3.50 -15.43 8.39
CA ARG A 25 3.98 -14.96 7.08
C ARG A 25 2.86 -14.32 6.27
N ARG A 26 1.71 -14.98 6.19
CA ARG A 26 0.51 -14.46 5.50
C ARG A 26 0.04 -13.14 6.09
N ALA A 27 -0.03 -13.04 7.42
CA ALA A 27 -0.41 -11.80 8.10
C ALA A 27 0.55 -10.65 7.77
N ARG A 28 1.86 -10.91 7.73
CA ARG A 28 2.86 -9.91 7.35
C ARG A 28 2.73 -9.46 5.90
N LEU A 29 2.51 -10.39 4.97
CA LEU A 29 2.32 -10.05 3.55
C LEU A 29 1.04 -9.25 3.33
N ALA A 30 -0.06 -9.63 4.00
CA ALA A 30 -1.32 -8.89 3.93
C ALA A 30 -1.16 -7.45 4.45
N ALA A 31 -0.51 -7.28 5.62
CA ALA A 31 -0.24 -5.95 6.17
C ALA A 31 0.69 -5.12 5.25
N ALA A 32 1.67 -5.75 4.60
CA ALA A 32 2.55 -5.07 3.65
C ALA A 32 1.80 -4.65 2.37
N ALA A 33 0.89 -5.48 1.87
CA ALA A 33 0.04 -5.13 0.72
C ALA A 33 -0.92 -3.97 1.06
N GLU A 34 -1.52 -3.99 2.25
CA GLU A 34 -2.38 -2.90 2.73
C GLU A 34 -1.60 -1.58 2.83
N ALA A 35 -0.41 -1.59 3.43
CA ALA A 35 0.45 -0.42 3.50
C ALA A 35 0.86 0.09 2.10
N ALA A 36 1.14 -0.81 1.16
CA ALA A 36 1.43 -0.44 -0.22
C ALA A 36 0.20 0.17 -0.93
N SER A 37 -1.00 -0.32 -0.67
CA SER A 37 -2.25 0.25 -1.21
C SER A 37 -2.45 1.68 -0.73
N LEU A 38 -2.31 1.90 0.58
CA LEU A 38 -2.41 3.23 1.19
C LEU A 38 -1.39 4.20 0.57
N ALA A 39 -0.14 3.78 0.37
CA ALA A 39 0.86 4.62 -0.27
C ALA A 39 0.52 4.97 -1.73
N VAL A 40 -0.07 4.03 -2.49
CA VAL A 40 -0.57 4.31 -3.85
C VAL A 40 -1.70 5.33 -3.81
N GLU A 41 -2.66 5.18 -2.89
CA GLU A 41 -3.79 6.11 -2.73
C GLU A 41 -3.32 7.51 -2.35
N GLU A 42 -2.41 7.65 -1.39
CA GLU A 42 -1.81 8.92 -0.98
C GLU A 42 -1.11 9.62 -2.16
N MET A 43 -0.36 8.87 -2.98
CA MET A 43 0.30 9.42 -4.15
C MET A 43 -0.69 9.79 -5.27
N ASP A 44 -1.75 9.00 -5.47
CA ASP A 44 -2.84 9.35 -6.41
C ASP A 44 -3.52 10.66 -5.99
N GLU A 45 -3.78 10.86 -4.69
CA GLU A 45 -4.33 12.11 -4.16
C GLU A 45 -3.39 13.31 -4.38
N GLU A 46 -2.09 13.11 -4.16
CA GLU A 46 -1.06 14.13 -4.39
C GLU A 46 -0.99 14.55 -5.88
N ILE A 47 -1.00 13.58 -6.79
CA ILE A 47 -1.04 13.83 -8.24
C ILE A 47 -2.28 14.65 -8.61
N LEU A 48 -3.46 14.30 -8.08
CA LEU A 48 -4.70 15.03 -8.36
C LEU A 48 -4.64 16.47 -7.83
N ARG A 49 -4.03 16.69 -6.67
CA ARG A 49 -3.80 18.01 -6.08
C ARG A 49 -2.90 18.86 -6.98
N ILE A 50 -1.73 18.34 -7.36
CA ILE A 50 -0.78 19.01 -8.26
C ILE A 50 -1.47 19.37 -9.59
N GLN A 51 -2.24 18.45 -10.17
CA GLN A 51 -2.99 18.70 -11.40
C GLN A 51 -4.07 19.77 -11.22
N SER A 52 -4.68 19.88 -10.03
CA SER A 52 -5.65 20.95 -9.74
C SER A 52 -4.99 22.31 -9.68
N ASP A 53 -3.89 22.42 -8.94
CA ASP A 53 -3.10 23.65 -8.82
C ASP A 53 -2.58 24.09 -10.20
N GLU A 54 -2.14 23.15 -11.03
CA GLU A 54 -1.72 23.41 -12.41
C GLU A 54 -2.85 24.00 -13.27
N ARG A 55 -4.07 23.44 -13.18
CA ARG A 55 -5.24 23.95 -13.92
C ARG A 55 -5.60 25.37 -13.51
N GLU A 56 -5.54 25.67 -12.22
CA GLU A 56 -5.81 27.01 -11.68
C GLU A 56 -4.78 28.02 -12.16
N LEU A 57 -3.49 27.69 -12.06
CA LEU A 57 -2.41 28.55 -12.56
C LEU A 57 -2.50 28.77 -14.07
N ARG A 58 -2.86 27.74 -14.85
CA ARG A 58 -3.12 27.91 -16.29
C ARG A 58 -4.31 28.81 -16.56
N ALA A 59 -5.36 28.76 -15.74
CA ALA A 59 -6.49 29.68 -15.86
C ALA A 59 -6.06 31.12 -15.58
N ALA A 60 -5.24 31.34 -14.54
CA ALA A 60 -4.66 32.64 -14.20
C ALA A 60 -3.74 33.17 -15.33
N GLU A 61 -2.84 32.35 -15.89
CA GLU A 61 -1.97 32.74 -17.02
C GLU A 61 -2.81 33.19 -18.22
N ARG A 62 -3.86 32.42 -18.56
CA ARG A 62 -4.76 32.76 -19.66
C ARG A 62 -5.51 34.06 -19.40
N ALA A 63 -5.93 34.31 -18.15
CA ALA A 63 -6.62 35.54 -17.77
C ALA A 63 -5.69 36.75 -17.86
N ALA A 64 -4.48 36.68 -17.31
CA ALA A 64 -3.46 37.73 -17.42
C ALA A 64 -3.12 38.02 -18.89
N ARG A 65 -2.96 36.98 -19.71
CA ARG A 65 -2.72 37.12 -21.15
C ARG A 65 -3.87 37.82 -21.89
N ARG A 66 -5.13 37.56 -21.51
CA ARG A 66 -6.29 38.24 -22.10
C ARG A 66 -6.31 39.73 -21.74
N ARG A 67 -6.10 40.07 -20.47
CA ARG A 67 -5.99 41.47 -20.01
C ARG A 67 -4.92 42.25 -20.77
N LEU A 68 -3.73 41.67 -20.92
CA LEU A 68 -2.65 42.29 -21.70
C LEU A 68 -3.02 42.51 -23.18
N LYS A 69 -3.84 41.62 -23.77
CA LYS A 69 -4.30 41.73 -25.16
C LYS A 69 -5.40 42.79 -25.33
N GLU A 70 -6.26 42.94 -24.31
CA GLU A 70 -7.33 43.95 -24.29
C GLU A 70 -6.75 45.38 -24.23
N GLY A 71 -5.51 45.53 -23.79
CA GLY A 71 -4.80 46.80 -23.71
C GLY A 71 -4.95 47.40 -22.32
N ILE A 72 -3.82 47.67 -21.67
CA ILE A 72 -3.74 48.32 -20.37
C ILE A 72 -2.97 49.62 -20.57
N ASP A 73 -3.62 50.75 -20.33
CA ASP A 73 -3.04 52.09 -20.56
C ASP A 73 -2.06 52.50 -19.46
N ASP A 74 -2.29 52.05 -18.22
CA ASP A 74 -1.38 52.30 -17.10
C ASP A 74 -0.19 51.34 -17.14
N GLU A 75 1.01 51.89 -17.33
CA GLU A 75 2.26 51.12 -17.43
C GLU A 75 2.55 50.31 -16.16
N LYS A 76 2.20 50.82 -14.97
CA LYS A 76 2.41 50.08 -13.72
C LYS A 76 1.46 48.89 -13.64
N GLU A 77 0.20 49.07 -14.02
CA GLU A 77 -0.76 47.97 -14.07
C GLU A 77 -0.32 46.92 -15.09
N ARG A 78 0.10 47.35 -16.29
CA ARG A 78 0.61 46.46 -17.33
C ARG A 78 1.79 45.62 -16.84
N SER A 79 2.80 46.27 -16.26
CA SER A 79 3.98 45.61 -15.71
C SER A 79 3.61 44.62 -14.59
N GLY A 80 2.64 44.97 -13.74
CA GLY A 80 2.10 44.07 -12.72
C GLY A 80 1.49 42.79 -13.31
N VAL A 81 0.65 42.93 -14.34
CA VAL A 81 0.03 41.78 -15.02
C VAL A 81 1.06 40.92 -15.77
N GLU A 82 2.10 41.53 -16.35
CA GLU A 82 3.22 40.80 -16.96
C GLU A 82 4.00 39.99 -15.92
N TYR A 83 4.23 40.56 -14.73
CA TYR A 83 4.89 39.88 -13.62
C TYR A 83 4.05 38.70 -13.09
N GLU A 84 2.76 38.89 -12.84
CA GLU A 84 1.85 37.81 -12.44
C GLU A 84 1.85 36.66 -13.45
N ARG A 85 1.79 36.99 -14.74
CA ARG A 85 1.85 36.00 -15.82
C ARG A 85 3.17 35.24 -15.82
N TYR A 86 4.30 35.93 -15.59
CA TYR A 86 5.60 35.30 -15.50
C TYR A 86 5.69 34.35 -14.30
N LEU A 87 5.23 34.78 -13.13
CA LEU A 87 5.19 33.95 -11.93
C LEU A 87 4.34 32.69 -12.13
N ALA A 88 3.14 32.84 -12.71
CA ALA A 88 2.28 31.70 -13.02
C ALA A 88 2.98 30.69 -13.95
N LYS A 89 3.68 31.15 -14.99
CA LYS A 89 4.46 30.28 -15.88
C LYS A 89 5.59 29.56 -15.17
N SER A 90 6.33 30.25 -14.31
CA SER A 90 7.41 29.65 -13.53
C SER A 90 6.86 28.54 -12.64
N ARG A 91 5.79 28.82 -11.89
CA ARG A 91 5.20 27.83 -10.99
C ARG A 91 4.60 26.64 -11.74
N ILE A 92 4.01 26.86 -12.92
CA ILE A 92 3.56 25.75 -13.79
C ILE A 92 4.74 24.86 -14.17
N ALA A 93 5.91 25.43 -14.52
CA ALA A 93 7.07 24.63 -14.87
C ALA A 93 7.54 23.77 -13.70
N ASP A 94 7.58 24.33 -12.49
CA ASP A 94 7.93 23.59 -11.27
C ASP A 94 6.92 22.45 -11.02
N LEU A 95 5.62 22.74 -11.07
CA LEU A 95 4.56 21.73 -10.88
C LEU A 95 4.60 20.62 -11.93
N MET A 96 4.99 20.92 -13.17
CA MET A 96 5.12 19.89 -14.21
C MET A 96 6.27 18.92 -13.91
N SER A 97 7.37 19.41 -13.32
CA SER A 97 8.46 18.54 -12.83
C SER A 97 7.99 17.71 -11.64
N GLU A 98 7.34 18.34 -10.65
CA GLU A 98 6.74 17.63 -9.49
C GLU A 98 5.76 16.54 -9.95
N LEU A 99 4.91 16.82 -10.94
CA LEU A 99 3.96 15.87 -11.52
C LEU A 99 4.65 14.69 -12.20
N GLN A 100 5.75 14.94 -12.92
CA GLN A 100 6.53 13.89 -13.55
C GLN A 100 7.17 12.96 -12.51
N GLU A 101 7.69 13.53 -11.42
CA GLU A 101 8.24 12.77 -10.30
C GLU A 101 7.15 11.93 -9.63
N GLY A 102 5.99 12.52 -9.32
CA GLY A 102 4.84 11.80 -8.76
C GLY A 102 4.36 10.65 -9.64
N HIS A 103 4.31 10.83 -10.97
CA HIS A 103 3.98 9.74 -11.90
C HIS A 103 5.02 8.60 -11.88
N ASN A 104 6.32 8.91 -11.78
CA ASN A 104 7.33 7.87 -11.68
C ASN A 104 7.22 7.10 -10.36
N GLU A 105 6.97 7.83 -9.27
CA GLU A 105 6.82 7.25 -7.94
C GLU A 105 5.59 6.36 -7.85
N ILE A 106 4.42 6.80 -8.34
CA ILE A 106 3.22 5.95 -8.32
C ILE A 106 3.37 4.68 -9.16
N HIS A 107 4.12 4.75 -10.27
CA HIS A 107 4.45 3.55 -11.04
C HIS A 107 5.29 2.56 -10.21
N ALA A 108 6.27 3.06 -9.44
CA ALA A 108 7.06 2.22 -8.55
C ALA A 108 6.22 1.64 -7.40
N LEU A 109 5.32 2.43 -6.81
CA LEU A 109 4.43 2.01 -5.73
C LEU A 109 3.43 0.94 -6.20
N ARG A 110 2.83 1.12 -7.39
CA ARG A 110 1.93 0.12 -7.99
C ARG A 110 2.66 -1.20 -8.26
N ASN A 111 3.88 -1.14 -8.81
CA ASN A 111 4.71 -2.34 -8.97
C ASN A 111 5.02 -3.02 -7.63
N ASN A 112 5.23 -2.26 -6.55
CA ASN A 112 5.44 -2.82 -5.22
C ASN A 112 4.18 -3.52 -4.70
N LEU A 113 3.02 -2.87 -4.82
CA LEU A 113 1.74 -3.44 -4.44
C LEU A 113 1.46 -4.74 -5.21
N ASP A 114 1.64 -4.73 -6.53
CA ASP A 114 1.46 -5.91 -7.39
C ASP A 114 2.33 -7.07 -6.93
N LEU A 115 3.60 -6.81 -6.60
CA LEU A 115 4.51 -7.84 -6.06
C LEU A 115 4.00 -8.40 -4.72
N ARG A 116 3.51 -7.56 -3.81
CA ARG A 116 2.96 -8.02 -2.52
C ARG A 116 1.70 -8.85 -2.68
N LEU A 117 0.83 -8.45 -3.59
CA LEU A 117 -0.39 -9.20 -3.92
C LEU A 117 -0.07 -10.55 -4.56
N GLN A 118 0.94 -10.59 -5.44
CA GLN A 118 1.43 -11.83 -6.04
C GLN A 118 2.01 -12.77 -4.96
N GLU A 119 2.91 -12.28 -4.11
CA GLU A 119 3.49 -13.07 -3.01
C GLU A 119 2.41 -13.63 -2.06
N LEU A 120 1.36 -12.86 -1.80
CA LEU A 120 0.23 -13.28 -0.99
C LEU A 120 -0.61 -14.35 -1.69
N ALA A 121 -0.89 -14.18 -3.00
CA ALA A 121 -1.63 -15.15 -3.79
C ALA A 121 -0.89 -16.48 -3.92
N GLU A 122 0.41 -16.45 -4.18
CA GLU A 122 1.27 -17.64 -4.23
C GLU A 122 1.28 -18.39 -2.90
N LEU A 123 1.30 -17.67 -1.77
CA LEU A 123 1.23 -18.27 -0.44
C LEU A 123 -0.13 -18.93 -0.20
N ASP A 124 -1.22 -18.28 -0.60
CA ASP A 124 -2.59 -18.79 -0.45
C ASP A 124 -2.88 -19.96 -1.41
N GLU A 125 -2.23 -20.03 -2.58
CA GLU A 125 -2.31 -21.16 -3.50
C GLU A 125 -1.50 -22.36 -3.01
N ALA A 126 -0.27 -22.14 -2.52
CA ALA A 126 0.57 -23.19 -1.95
C ALA A 126 -0.02 -23.79 -0.66
N HIS A 127 -0.82 -23.00 0.07
CA HIS A 127 -1.46 -23.39 1.32
C HIS A 127 -2.94 -23.00 1.27
N PRO A 128 -3.80 -23.83 0.64
CA PRO A 128 -5.19 -23.48 0.39
C PRO A 128 -5.88 -23.04 1.68
N ALA A 129 -6.77 -22.04 1.57
CA ALA A 129 -7.46 -21.41 2.68
C ALA A 129 -8.11 -22.38 3.70
N ALA A 130 -8.41 -23.62 3.29
CA ALA A 130 -8.86 -24.69 4.19
C ALA A 130 -7.81 -25.10 5.22
N ASP A 131 -6.51 -25.10 4.88
CA ASP A 131 -5.43 -25.44 5.81
C ASP A 131 -5.10 -24.27 6.73
N VAL A 132 -5.26 -23.03 6.27
CA VAL A 132 -5.13 -21.82 7.10
C VAL A 132 -6.33 -21.59 8.02
N GLU A 133 -7.57 -21.89 7.61
CA GLU A 133 -8.72 -21.88 8.53
C GLU A 133 -8.70 -23.08 9.48
N ARG A 134 -8.33 -24.28 9.01
CA ARG A 134 -8.06 -25.41 9.93
C ARG A 134 -6.96 -25.07 10.92
N ALA A 135 -5.95 -24.29 10.54
CA ALA A 135 -4.96 -23.77 11.47
C ALA A 135 -5.56 -22.87 12.55
N ARG A 136 -6.42 -21.95 12.14
CA ARG A 136 -7.05 -20.99 13.04
C ARG A 136 -8.05 -21.68 13.95
N GLU A 137 -8.81 -22.65 13.44
CA GLU A 137 -9.67 -23.51 14.25
C GLU A 137 -8.86 -24.39 15.20
N ALA A 138 -7.80 -25.05 14.73
CA ALA A 138 -6.94 -25.87 15.58
C ALA A 138 -6.29 -25.03 16.69
N GLN A 139 -5.77 -23.85 16.36
CA GLN A 139 -5.19 -22.93 17.34
C GLN A 139 -6.23 -22.45 18.35
N ARG A 140 -7.43 -22.03 17.91
CA ARG A 140 -8.54 -21.65 18.81
C ARG A 140 -8.98 -22.81 19.70
N HIS A 141 -9.02 -24.01 19.16
CA HIS A 141 -9.39 -25.21 19.90
C HIS A 141 -8.31 -25.57 20.93
N ILE A 142 -7.03 -25.47 20.57
CA ILE A 142 -5.91 -25.66 21.49
C ILE A 142 -5.93 -24.58 22.58
N ASP A 143 -6.13 -23.30 22.24
CA ASP A 143 -6.26 -22.17 23.18
C ASP A 143 -7.46 -22.27 24.13
N ALA A 144 -8.48 -23.05 23.78
CA ALA A 144 -9.65 -23.28 24.61
C ALA A 144 -9.56 -24.54 25.49
N LEU A 145 -8.57 -25.42 25.30
CA LEU A 145 -8.43 -26.65 26.09
C LEU A 145 -7.89 -26.36 27.50
N PRO A 146 -8.47 -26.96 28.56
CA PRO A 146 -7.87 -27.02 29.90
C PRO A 146 -6.45 -27.60 29.84
N ASP A 147 -5.51 -27.11 30.65
CA ASP A 147 -4.08 -27.49 30.59
C ASP A 147 -3.82 -29.01 30.60
N ASP A 148 -4.65 -29.76 31.32
CA ASP A 148 -4.65 -31.21 31.43
C ASP A 148 -5.18 -31.92 30.17
N GLU A 149 -6.17 -31.35 29.48
CA GLU A 149 -6.66 -31.83 28.19
C GLU A 149 -5.76 -31.40 27.04
N ARG A 150 -5.17 -30.20 27.11
CA ARG A 150 -4.13 -29.72 26.21
C ARG A 150 -2.95 -30.69 26.20
N ARG A 151 -2.51 -31.13 27.39
CA ARG A 151 -1.48 -32.17 27.54
C ARG A 151 -1.91 -33.55 27.03
N ARG A 152 -3.19 -33.91 27.10
CA ARG A 152 -3.71 -35.19 26.56
C ARG A 152 -3.87 -35.19 25.05
N PHE A 153 -4.39 -34.11 24.49
CA PHE A 153 -4.53 -33.88 23.06
C PHE A 153 -3.14 -33.90 22.40
N LEU A 154 -2.16 -33.23 23.02
CA LEU A 154 -0.75 -33.27 22.64
C LEU A 154 -0.06 -34.62 22.91
N ALA A 155 -0.72 -35.56 23.60
CA ALA A 155 -0.22 -36.91 23.88
C ALA A 155 -0.88 -38.02 23.04
N GLY A 156 -1.79 -37.68 22.12
CA GLY A 156 -2.33 -38.60 21.11
C GLY A 156 -3.20 -39.75 21.65
N ARG A 157 -4.12 -39.50 22.57
CA ARG A 157 -5.06 -40.51 23.09
C ARG A 157 -6.51 -40.07 23.03
#